data_AF-A0A7X6YQX0-F1
#
_entry.id   AF-A0A7X6YQX0-F1
#
_cell.length_a   1.000
_cell.length_b   1.000
_cell.length_c   1.000
_cell.angle_alpha   90.00
_cell.angle_beta   90.00
_cell.angle_gamma   90.00
#
_symmetry.space_group_name_H-M   'P 1'
#
loop_
_entity.id
_entity.type
_entity.pdbx_description
1 polymer ?
#
loop_
_entity_poly.entity_id
_entity_poly.type
_entity_poly.pdbx_seq_one_letter_code
_entity_poly.pdbx_strand_id
1 'polypeptide(L)'
;YFSHDIGIIKPEAYADIITMDYKTHTPMNGNNWGGHFLFGMYGRMANDVMINGKMVMRDREILTVDEDAIYARHTERAREIWKDM
;
A
#
# COMPACT_ATOMS: atom_id res chain seq x y z
N TYR A 1 12.26 10.65 18.27
CA TYR A 1 10.87 10.27 17.90
C TYR A 1 10.87 8.97 17.12
N PHE A 2 11.74 8.78 16.11
CA PHE A 2 12.01 7.47 15.49
C PHE A 2 13.44 7.00 15.80
N SER A 3 13.66 5.68 15.88
CA SER A 3 14.98 5.09 16.16
C SER A 3 15.82 4.86 14.91
N HIS A 4 15.18 4.81 13.74
CA HIS A 4 15.81 4.66 12.43
C HIS A 4 15.15 5.62 11.42
N ASP A 5 15.80 5.82 10.28
CA ASP A 5 15.27 6.68 9.22
C ASP A 5 14.03 6.07 8.55
N ILE A 6 13.14 6.95 8.08
CA ILE A 6 11.89 6.62 7.39
C ILE A 6 11.85 7.22 5.99
N GLY A 7 11.12 6.60 5.06
CA GLY A 7 10.91 7.12 3.71
C GLY A 7 12.13 7.08 2.80
N ILE A 8 13.15 6.30 3.15
CA ILE A 8 14.39 6.15 2.38
C ILE A 8 14.80 4.68 2.29
N ILE A 9 15.19 4.24 1.09
CA ILE A 9 15.74 2.90 0.87
C ILE A 9 17.25 2.96 1.07
N LYS A 10 17.71 2.62 2.28
CA LYS A 10 19.13 2.48 2.61
C LYS A 10 19.33 1.49 3.76
N PRO A 11 20.55 0.95 3.96
CA PRO A 11 20.86 0.16 5.14
C PRO A 11 20.53 0.92 6.44
N GLU A 12 20.12 0.19 7.47
CA GLU A 12 19.73 0.69 8.80
C GLU A 12 18.47 1.59 8.85
N ALA A 13 17.79 1.85 7.73
CA ALA A 13 16.45 2.45 7.75
C ALA A 13 15.37 1.41 8.08
N TYR A 14 14.18 1.85 8.50
CA TYR A 14 13.04 0.94 8.65
C TYR A 14 12.71 0.29 7.30
N ALA A 15 12.45 -1.02 7.32
CA ALA A 15 12.04 -1.79 6.16
C ALA A 15 10.53 -1.59 5.86
N ASP A 16 10.18 -0.34 5.53
CA ASP A 16 8.87 0.08 5.06
C ASP A 16 8.91 0.19 3.53
N ILE A 17 8.46 -0.86 2.85
CA ILE A 17 8.65 -1.05 1.41
C ILE A 17 7.32 -1.43 0.78
N ILE A 18 7.03 -0.84 -0.39
CA ILE A 18 5.97 -1.29 -1.27
C ILE A 18 6.56 -1.71 -2.62
N THR A 19 5.93 -2.68 -3.26
CA THR A 19 6.17 -2.99 -4.67
C THR A 19 4.97 -2.50 -5.49
N MET A 20 5.24 -2.03 -6.70
CA MET A 20 4.22 -1.55 -7.62
C MET A 20 4.25 -2.42 -8.88
N ASP A 21 3.14 -3.09 -9.17
CA ASP A 21 2.91 -3.82 -10.42
C ASP A 21 2.62 -2.83 -11.56
N TYR A 22 3.67 -2.11 -11.95
CA TYR A 22 3.62 -1.06 -12.95
C TYR A 22 4.29 -1.52 -14.25
N LYS A 23 3.46 -1.89 -15.23
CA LYS A 23 3.93 -2.18 -16.58
C LYS A 23 3.98 -0.90 -17.40
N THR A 24 5.19 -0.45 -17.72
CA THR A 24 5.37 0.79 -18.47
C THR A 24 5.17 0.60 -19.98
N HIS A 25 4.49 1.56 -20.62
CA HIS A 25 4.35 1.64 -22.08
C HIS A 25 5.32 2.64 -22.72
N THR A 26 5.96 3.47 -21.90
CA THR A 26 7.00 4.43 -22.31
C THR A 26 8.33 4.09 -21.61
N PRO A 27 9.49 4.43 -22.19
CA PRO A 27 10.77 4.15 -21.55
C PRO A 27 10.89 4.83 -20.18
N MET A 28 11.20 4.06 -19.14
CA MET A 28 11.41 4.56 -17.78
C MET A 28 12.89 4.49 -17.41
N ASN A 29 13.42 5.54 -16.79
CA ASN A 29 14.80 5.64 -16.32
C ASN A 29 14.89 6.57 -15.10
N GLY A 30 16.10 6.73 -14.55
CA GLY A 30 16.35 7.54 -13.35
C GLY A 30 15.96 9.02 -13.46
N ASN A 31 15.82 9.58 -14.66
CA ASN A 31 15.44 10.98 -14.86
C ASN A 31 13.92 11.18 -14.93
N ASN A 32 13.14 10.13 -15.22
CA ASN A 32 11.69 10.24 -15.42
C ASN A 32 10.83 9.35 -14.51
N TRP A 33 11.43 8.48 -13.69
CA TRP A 33 10.70 7.55 -12.81
C TRP A 33 9.70 8.28 -11.90
N GLY A 34 10.04 9.47 -11.40
CA GLY A 34 9.14 10.26 -10.55
C GLY A 34 7.88 10.70 -11.28
N GLY A 35 7.97 10.99 -12.59
CA GLY A 35 6.80 11.27 -13.42
C GLY A 35 5.94 10.03 -13.65
N HIS A 36 6.55 8.87 -13.88
CA HIS A 36 5.82 7.59 -13.93
C HIS A 36 5.12 7.27 -12.61
N PHE A 37 5.78 7.50 -11.48
CA PHE A 37 5.20 7.32 -10.16
C PHE A 37 4.01 8.24 -9.93
N LEU A 38 4.17 9.54 -10.22
CA LEU A 38 3.14 10.54 -9.93
C LEU A 38 1.92 10.46 -10.86
N PHE A 39 2.14 10.17 -12.16
CA PHE A 39 1.10 10.26 -13.18
C PHE A 39 0.68 8.90 -13.77
N GLY A 40 1.50 7.87 -13.62
CA GLY A 40 1.26 6.54 -14.19
C GLY A 40 0.84 5.49 -13.17
N MET A 41 1.27 5.63 -11.91
CA MET A 41 0.94 4.67 -10.85
C MET A 41 -0.30 5.10 -10.07
N TYR A 42 -1.10 4.12 -9.64
CA TYR A 42 -2.27 4.36 -8.79
C TYR A 42 -2.46 3.21 -7.79
N GLY A 43 -3.35 3.41 -6.80
CA GLY A 43 -3.45 2.54 -5.61
C GLY A 43 -3.57 1.04 -5.88
N ARG A 44 -4.30 0.61 -6.93
CA ARG A 44 -4.47 -0.82 -7.23
C ARG A 44 -3.19 -1.52 -7.74
N MET A 45 -2.19 -0.74 -8.13
CA MET A 45 -0.90 -1.26 -8.56
C MET A 45 0.00 -1.67 -7.40
N ALA A 46 -0.27 -1.24 -6.15
CA ALA A 46 0.46 -1.77 -5.00
C ALA A 46 0.28 -3.29 -4.93
N ASN A 47 1.37 -4.05 -4.97
CA ASN A 47 1.34 -5.52 -5.00
C ASN A 47 1.70 -6.12 -3.64
N ASP A 48 2.85 -5.71 -3.10
CA ASP A 48 3.33 -6.13 -1.78
C ASP A 48 3.52 -4.91 -0.89
N VAL A 49 3.23 -5.09 0.41
CA VAL A 49 3.45 -4.08 1.44
C VAL A 49 4.16 -4.72 2.61
N MET A 50 5.33 -4.20 2.93
CA MET A 50 6.11 -4.53 4.11
C MET A 50 6.17 -3.32 5.02
N ILE A 51 5.92 -3.53 6.31
CA ILE A 51 6.03 -2.50 7.34
C ILE A 51 6.97 -3.02 8.43
N ASN A 52 8.05 -2.29 8.69
CA ASN A 52 9.08 -2.64 9.65
C ASN A 52 9.56 -4.10 9.50
N GLY A 53 9.83 -4.53 8.25
CA GLY A 53 10.32 -5.88 7.96
C GLY A 53 9.26 -6.98 7.97
N LYS A 54 8.02 -6.67 8.38
CA LYS A 54 6.90 -7.62 8.38
C LYS A 54 6.04 -7.44 7.13
N MET A 55 5.78 -8.54 6.43
CA MET A 55 4.81 -8.55 5.33
C MET A 55 3.40 -8.34 5.87
N VAL A 56 2.74 -7.30 5.36
CA VAL A 56 1.35 -6.95 5.69
C VAL A 56 0.42 -7.29 4.53
N MET A 57 0.89 -7.13 3.28
CA MET A 57 0.18 -7.54 2.07
C MET A 57 1.17 -8.24 1.14
N ARG A 58 0.75 -9.33 0.49
CA ARG A 58 1.54 -10.02 -0.54
C ARG A 58 0.64 -10.41 -1.70
N ASP A 59 1.09 -10.18 -2.93
CA ASP A 59 0.30 -10.49 -4.14
C ASP A 59 -1.14 -9.92 -4.08
N ARG A 60 -1.28 -8.73 -3.49
CA ARG A 60 -2.54 -8.02 -3.21
C ARG A 60 -3.48 -8.68 -2.20
N GLU A 61 -3.03 -9.70 -1.46
CA GLU A 61 -3.77 -10.30 -0.33
C GLU A 61 -3.27 -9.71 0.99
N ILE A 62 -4.19 -9.21 1.83
CA ILE A 62 -3.83 -8.68 3.16
C ILE A 62 -3.66 -9.84 4.14
N LEU A 63 -2.47 -9.94 4.76
CA LEU A 63 -2.08 -11.09 5.58
C LEU A 63 -2.40 -10.93 7.07
N THR A 64 -2.81 -9.73 7.49
CA THR A 64 -2.89 -9.36 8.92
C THR A 64 -4.29 -9.19 9.46
N VAL A 65 -5.32 -9.30 8.62
CA VAL A 65 -6.73 -9.15 9.00
C VAL A 65 -7.61 -10.13 8.23
N ASP A 66 -8.80 -10.38 8.77
CA ASP A 66 -9.89 -11.05 8.07
C ASP A 66 -10.72 -9.98 7.33
N GLU A 67 -10.52 -9.87 6.02
CA GLU A 67 -11.20 -8.86 5.20
C GLU A 67 -12.72 -9.09 5.15
N ASP A 68 -13.16 -10.34 5.06
CA ASP A 68 -14.58 -10.68 4.97
C ASP A 68 -15.33 -10.33 6.26
N ALA A 69 -14.74 -10.63 7.41
CA ALA A 69 -15.30 -10.24 8.71
C ALA A 69 -15.37 -8.70 8.86
N ILE A 70 -14.37 -7.98 8.35
CA ILE A 70 -14.34 -6.52 8.36
C ILE A 70 -15.45 -5.96 7.46
N TYR A 71 -15.61 -6.47 6.23
CA TYR A 71 -16.67 -6.04 5.32
C TYR A 71 -18.07 -6.33 5.85
N ALA A 72 -18.26 -7.49 6.49
CA ALA A 72 -19.53 -7.84 7.13
C ALA A 72 -19.88 -6.82 8.24
N ARG A 73 -18.93 -6.50 9.11
CA ARG A 73 -19.10 -5.50 10.18
C ARG A 73 -19.37 -4.10 9.63
N HIS A 74 -18.71 -3.71 8.55
CA HIS A 74 -18.96 -2.42 7.89
C HIS A 74 -20.38 -2.33 7.33
N THR A 75 -20.86 -3.39 6.69
CA THR A 75 -22.21 -3.46 6.14
C THR A 75 -23.27 -3.33 7.23
N GLU A 76 -23.09 -4.02 8.37
CA GLU A 76 -23.97 -3.89 9.53
C GLU A 76 -23.97 -2.47 10.09
N ARG A 77 -22.78 -1.89 10.32
CA ARG A 77 -22.65 -0.56 10.89
C ARG A 77 -23.23 0.54 9.99
N ALA A 78 -23.05 0.42 8.67
CA ALA A 78 -23.58 1.38 7.71
C ALA A 78 -25.11 1.48 7.79
N ARG A 79 -25.82 0.35 7.97
CA ARG A 79 -27.28 0.33 8.13
C ARG A 79 -27.75 1.13 9.33
N GLU A 80 -27.03 1.09 10.44
CA GLU A 80 -27.38 1.87 11.63
C GLU A 80 -27.17 3.37 11.42
N ILE A 81 -26.07 3.76 10.76
CA ILE A 81 -25.76 5.17 10.50
C ILE A 81 -26.75 5.78 9.49
N TRP A 82 -27.08 5.04 8.44
CA TRP A 82 -27.95 5.54 7.36
C TRP A 82 -29.41 5.73 7.77
N LYS A 83 -29.86 5.16 8.91
CA LYS A 83 -31.19 5.47 9.46
C LYS A 83 -31.33 6.93 9.87
N ASP A 84 -30.21 7.56 10.23
CA ASP A 84 -30.15 8.93 10.73
C ASP A 84 -29.71 9.94 9.65
N MET A 85 -29.61 9.49 8.38
CA MET A 85 -29.30 10.34 7.21
C MET A 85 -30.55 10.54 6.35
#